data_AF-A0A352BRU9-F1
#
_entry.id   AF-A0A352BRU9-F1
#
_cell.length_a   1.000
_cell.length_b   1.000
_cell.length_c   1.000
_cell.angle_alpha   90.00
_cell.angle_beta   90.00
_cell.angle_gamma   90.00
#
_symmetry.space_group_name_H-M   'P 1'
#
loop_
_entity.id
_entity.type
_entity.pdbx_description
1 polymer ?
#
loop_
_entity_poly.entity_id
_entity_poly.type
_entity_poly.pdbx_seq_one_letter_code
_entity_poly.pdbx_strand_id
1 'polypeptide(L)'
;ERKDQTYTSIYSVWNKGGFNSYWIGNQTLERSYAPVVNTNDTVVLIDAFKSVFSFDKRKDADLLEPFKAFLPQASRSVVSLHMIGSHWWYEDRYTDKERIFTPVINSKYIPSLSLEQMINAYDNTLVYLDGFLALLIETLEQTKIPSVMIYISDHGEQLGEDGKWLHAQAGDAAKNPAYLMWFSQDYQRQHPETLEYYTEAVKQKSTTDRVFYDLLLISGLKYLPN
;
A
#
# COMPACT_ATOMS: atom_id res chain seq x y z
N GLU A 1 -22.40 13.96 -3.01
CA GLU A 1 -21.22 14.55 -2.33
C GLU A 1 -21.62 15.83 -1.63
N ARG A 2 -21.30 15.98 -0.35
CA ARG A 2 -21.52 17.25 0.38
C ARG A 2 -20.35 18.18 0.02
N LYS A 3 -20.63 19.29 -0.67
CA LYS A 3 -19.60 20.16 -1.28
C LYS A 3 -18.86 21.07 -0.30
N ASP A 4 -19.23 21.09 0.99
CA ASP A 4 -18.72 22.06 1.98
C ASP A 4 -18.05 21.44 3.21
N GLN A 5 -17.60 20.19 3.13
CA GLN A 5 -16.85 19.58 4.24
C GLN A 5 -15.36 19.85 4.10
N THR A 6 -14.78 20.53 5.09
CA THR A 6 -13.34 20.64 5.29
C THR A 6 -12.83 19.37 5.96
N TYR A 7 -11.85 18.71 5.37
CA TYR A 7 -11.20 17.53 5.94
C TYR A 7 -9.75 17.86 6.28
N THR A 8 -9.22 17.25 7.35
CA THR A 8 -7.78 17.28 7.66
C THR A 8 -7.20 15.92 7.31
N SER A 9 -6.25 15.89 6.38
CA SER A 9 -5.52 14.66 6.04
C SER A 9 -4.60 14.26 7.19
N ILE A 10 -4.29 12.96 7.28
CA ILE A 10 -3.30 12.47 8.25
C ILE A 10 -1.92 13.09 8.02
N TYR A 11 -1.54 13.33 6.77
CA TYR A 11 -0.28 14.02 6.43
C TYR A 11 -0.23 15.44 6.99
N SER A 12 -1.32 16.21 6.90
CA SER A 12 -1.36 17.53 7.54
C SER A 12 -1.23 17.45 9.07
N VAL A 13 -1.73 16.37 9.71
CA VAL A 13 -1.53 16.14 11.15
C VAL A 13 -0.07 15.82 11.45
N TRP A 14 0.55 14.93 10.68
CA TRP A 14 1.97 14.57 10.81
C TRP A 14 2.90 15.77 10.61
N ASN A 15 2.67 16.60 9.59
CA ASN A 15 3.50 17.79 9.32
C ASN A 15 3.39 18.78 10.48
N LYS A 16 2.18 19.00 11.03
CA LYS A 16 2.00 19.79 12.27
C LYS A 16 2.70 19.17 13.48
N GLY A 17 2.79 17.84 13.54
CA GLY A 17 3.54 17.07 14.53
C GLY A 17 5.06 17.02 14.30
N GLY A 18 5.57 17.78 13.32
CA GLY A 18 6.99 17.88 13.00
C GLY A 18 7.54 16.64 12.28
N PHE A 19 6.71 15.93 11.53
CA PHE A 19 7.16 14.92 10.59
C PHE A 19 7.33 15.51 9.19
N ASN A 20 8.36 15.09 8.45
CA ASN A 20 8.41 15.32 7.01
C ASN A 20 7.57 14.25 6.29
N SER A 21 6.74 14.64 5.33
CA SER A 21 5.88 13.71 4.59
C SER A 21 6.23 13.62 3.11
N TYR A 22 6.35 12.38 2.63
CA TYR A 22 6.73 12.05 1.26
C TYR A 22 5.72 11.09 0.65
N TRP A 23 5.31 11.35 -0.58
CA TRP A 23 4.50 10.44 -1.38
C TRP A 23 5.25 10.04 -2.64
N ILE A 24 5.42 8.73 -2.86
CA ILE A 24 6.03 8.18 -4.06
C ILE A 24 5.01 7.26 -4.73
N GLY A 25 4.54 7.62 -5.92
CA GLY A 25 3.49 6.89 -6.62
C GLY A 25 3.94 6.28 -7.93
N ASN A 26 3.45 5.07 -8.21
CA ASN A 26 3.60 4.37 -9.49
C ASN A 26 2.27 4.33 -10.26
N GLN A 27 1.42 5.32 -10.05
CA GLN A 27 0.12 5.44 -10.71
C GLN A 27 -0.24 6.91 -10.94
N THR A 28 -1.08 7.12 -11.95
CA THR A 28 -1.75 8.41 -12.17
C THR A 28 -2.59 8.78 -10.94
N LEU A 29 -2.48 10.02 -10.46
CA LEU A 29 -3.28 10.49 -9.33
C LEU A 29 -4.73 10.72 -9.76
N GLU A 30 -5.66 10.04 -9.10
CA GLU A 30 -7.09 10.30 -9.30
C GLU A 30 -7.56 11.54 -8.56
N ARG A 31 -8.56 12.22 -9.13
CA ARG A 31 -9.11 13.46 -8.57
C ARG A 31 -9.66 13.31 -7.15
N SER A 32 -10.14 12.11 -6.80
CA SER A 32 -10.77 11.82 -5.52
C SER A 32 -9.79 11.89 -4.34
N TYR A 33 -8.54 11.47 -4.52
CA TYR A 33 -7.53 11.44 -3.47
C TYR A 33 -6.35 12.38 -3.71
N ALA A 34 -6.22 12.98 -4.90
CA ALA A 34 -5.18 13.98 -5.17
C ALA A 34 -5.12 15.12 -4.13
N PRO A 35 -6.23 15.66 -3.59
CA PRO A 35 -6.15 16.66 -2.53
C PRO A 35 -5.43 16.19 -1.26
N VAL A 36 -5.53 14.90 -0.92
CA VAL A 36 -4.83 14.29 0.23
C VAL A 36 -3.34 14.11 -0.07
N VAL A 37 -3.01 13.65 -1.28
CA VAL A 37 -1.62 13.50 -1.72
C VAL A 37 -0.91 14.86 -1.71
N ASN A 38 -1.59 15.90 -2.18
CA ASN A 38 -1.05 17.26 -2.27
C ASN A 38 -0.83 17.95 -0.91
N THR A 39 -1.21 17.33 0.21
CA THR A 39 -0.82 17.83 1.55
C THR A 39 0.52 17.27 2.05
N ASN A 40 1.19 16.41 1.27
CA ASN A 40 2.54 15.94 1.60
C ASN A 40 3.56 17.05 1.29
N ASP A 41 4.70 17.06 2.00
CA ASP A 41 5.76 18.04 1.74
C ASP A 41 6.44 17.79 0.39
N THR A 42 6.53 16.52 -0.03
CA THR A 42 7.11 16.12 -1.32
C THR A 42 6.28 15.03 -1.99
N VAL A 43 6.04 15.17 -3.29
CA VAL A 43 5.34 14.18 -4.13
C VAL A 43 6.20 13.83 -5.33
N VAL A 44 6.47 12.53 -5.52
CA VAL A 44 7.20 11.97 -6.67
C VAL A 44 6.29 10.94 -7.34
N LEU A 45 6.05 11.10 -8.64
CA LEU A 45 5.37 10.08 -9.44
C LEU A 45 6.38 9.48 -10.41
N ILE A 46 6.71 8.20 -10.23
CA ILE A 46 7.65 7.51 -11.11
C ILE A 46 7.01 7.16 -12.46
N ASP A 47 5.69 7.06 -12.51
CA ASP A 47 4.91 6.95 -13.74
C ASP A 47 3.61 7.75 -13.58
N ALA A 48 3.65 9.02 -13.98
CA ALA A 48 2.54 9.96 -13.81
C ALA A 48 1.37 9.73 -14.79
N PHE A 49 1.57 8.91 -15.82
CA PHE A 49 0.58 8.64 -16.88
C PHE A 49 0.28 7.15 -17.02
N LYS A 50 0.44 6.38 -15.93
CA LYS A 50 0.25 4.94 -15.96
C LYS A 50 -1.16 4.61 -16.41
N SER A 51 -1.23 3.83 -17.49
CA SER A 51 -2.48 3.31 -18.05
C SER A 51 -2.23 1.90 -18.59
N VAL A 52 -3.31 1.15 -18.82
CA VAL A 52 -3.25 -0.16 -19.50
C VAL A 52 -2.74 -0.09 -20.96
N PHE A 53 -2.57 1.12 -21.49
CA PHE A 53 -2.00 1.41 -22.80
C PHE A 53 -0.59 2.04 -22.70
N SER A 54 -0.06 2.24 -21.49
CA SER A 54 1.29 2.76 -21.30
C SER A 54 2.31 1.73 -21.78
N PHE A 55 3.30 2.20 -22.53
CA PHE A 55 4.48 1.40 -22.87
C PHE A 55 5.54 1.42 -21.76
N ASP A 56 5.32 2.21 -20.71
CA ASP A 56 6.18 2.21 -19.53
C ASP A 56 6.01 0.89 -18.77
N LYS A 57 7.12 0.17 -18.59
CA LYS A 57 7.18 -1.14 -17.96
C LYS A 57 7.57 -1.07 -16.49
N ARG A 58 7.67 0.14 -15.91
CA ARG A 58 8.01 0.34 -14.50
C ARG A 58 7.11 -0.49 -13.59
N LYS A 59 7.74 -1.23 -12.68
CA LYS A 59 7.10 -2.07 -11.68
C LYS A 59 7.16 -1.38 -10.32
N ASP A 60 6.46 -1.90 -9.31
CA ASP A 60 6.46 -1.22 -8.01
C ASP A 60 7.83 -1.24 -7.32
N ALA A 61 8.70 -2.21 -7.63
CA ALA A 61 10.10 -2.22 -7.18
C ALA A 61 10.87 -0.95 -7.58
N ASP A 62 10.48 -0.25 -8.65
CA ASP A 62 11.10 1.01 -9.06
C ASP A 62 10.77 2.16 -8.09
N LEU A 63 9.77 2.01 -7.20
CA LEU A 63 9.52 2.93 -6.09
C LEU A 63 10.65 2.93 -5.06
N LEU A 64 11.44 1.85 -4.99
CA LEU A 64 12.49 1.71 -3.99
C LEU A 64 13.69 2.61 -4.26
N GLU A 65 13.93 3.01 -5.52
CA GLU A 65 15.01 3.95 -5.86
C GLU A 65 14.79 5.33 -5.21
N PRO A 66 13.68 6.06 -5.47
CA PRO A 66 13.42 7.32 -4.79
C PRO A 66 13.21 7.14 -3.28
N PHE A 67 12.63 6.03 -2.83
CA PHE A 67 12.53 5.73 -1.40
C PHE A 67 13.90 5.73 -0.70
N LYS A 68 14.89 5.03 -1.27
CA LYS A 68 16.25 4.99 -0.72
C LYS A 68 16.93 6.36 -0.71
N ALA A 69 16.61 7.23 -1.67
CA ALA A 69 17.14 8.60 -1.70
C ALA A 69 16.63 9.47 -0.53
N PHE A 70 15.45 9.16 0.04
CA PHE A 70 14.91 9.88 1.19
C PHE A 70 15.40 9.37 2.54
N LEU A 71 15.84 8.11 2.64
CA LEU A 71 16.30 7.51 3.90
C LEU A 71 17.38 8.33 4.65
N PRO A 72 18.39 8.94 4.00
CA PRO A 72 19.38 9.77 4.70
C PRO A 72 18.77 11.01 5.39
N GLN A 73 17.60 11.46 4.96
CA GLN A 73 16.90 12.64 5.50
C GLN A 73 15.76 12.24 6.45
N ALA A 74 15.51 10.93 6.65
CA ALA A 74 14.31 10.39 7.27
C ALA A 74 14.24 10.52 8.81
N SER A 75 14.84 11.56 9.39
CA SER A 75 14.59 11.88 10.80
C SER A 75 13.13 12.33 10.94
N ARG A 76 12.33 11.60 11.74
CA ARG A 76 10.89 11.83 11.93
C ARG A 76 10.16 12.02 10.60
N SER A 77 10.09 10.97 9.78
CA SER A 77 9.48 11.07 8.45
C SER A 77 8.42 10.00 8.22
N VAL A 78 7.46 10.32 7.35
CA VAL A 78 6.50 9.36 6.80
C VAL A 78 6.69 9.30 5.29
N VAL A 79 6.86 8.10 4.75
CA VAL A 79 7.01 7.86 3.31
C VAL A 79 5.94 6.89 2.85
N SER A 80 5.08 7.35 1.96
CA SER A 80 4.01 6.55 1.36
C SER A 80 4.45 6.06 -0.01
N LEU A 81 4.42 4.74 -0.20
CA LEU A 81 4.68 4.08 -1.48
C LEU A 81 3.35 3.65 -2.08
N HIS A 82 2.85 4.40 -3.07
CA HIS A 82 1.57 4.13 -3.72
C HIS A 82 1.79 3.22 -4.94
N MET A 83 1.52 1.93 -4.70
CA MET A 83 1.76 0.83 -5.62
C MET A 83 0.64 0.67 -6.65
N ILE A 84 0.94 0.08 -7.82
CA ILE A 84 -0.12 -0.46 -8.69
C ILE A 84 -0.65 -1.80 -8.16
N GLY A 85 0.18 -2.54 -7.43
CA GLY A 85 -0.20 -3.77 -6.75
C GLY A 85 -0.80 -4.80 -7.72
N SER A 86 -1.88 -5.44 -7.29
CA SER A 86 -2.56 -6.49 -8.04
C SER A 86 -3.59 -5.96 -9.04
N HIS A 87 -3.51 -4.71 -9.50
CA HIS A 87 -4.50 -4.17 -10.43
C HIS A 87 -4.52 -4.92 -11.77
N TRP A 88 -5.70 -5.10 -12.37
CA TRP A 88 -5.86 -5.65 -13.73
C TRP A 88 -5.09 -4.79 -14.76
N TRP A 89 -4.35 -5.32 -15.72
CA TRP A 89 -4.05 -6.70 -16.14
C TRP A 89 -2.90 -7.33 -15.33
N TYR A 90 -3.13 -8.50 -14.70
CA TYR A 90 -2.23 -9.07 -13.67
C TYR A 90 -0.81 -9.39 -14.17
N GLU A 91 -0.67 -9.92 -15.39
CA GLU A 91 0.65 -10.28 -15.96
C GLU A 91 1.61 -9.10 -16.07
N ASP A 92 1.07 -7.88 -16.15
CA ASP A 92 1.89 -6.67 -16.23
C ASP A 92 2.35 -6.20 -14.84
N ARG A 93 2.04 -6.89 -13.75
CA ARG A 93 2.41 -6.50 -12.37
C ARG A 93 3.73 -7.09 -11.92
N TYR A 94 4.12 -8.22 -12.48
CA TYR A 94 5.30 -8.98 -12.06
C TYR A 94 6.24 -9.29 -13.24
N THR A 95 7.35 -9.97 -12.97
CA THR A 95 8.31 -10.45 -13.98
C THR A 95 8.31 -11.97 -14.03
N ASP A 96 8.96 -12.59 -15.02
CA ASP A 96 8.98 -14.06 -15.12
C ASP A 96 9.61 -14.76 -13.90
N LYS A 97 10.34 -14.05 -13.04
CA LYS A 97 10.87 -14.60 -11.78
C LYS A 97 9.77 -14.93 -10.77
N GLU A 98 8.69 -14.16 -10.77
CA GLU A 98 7.56 -14.33 -9.85
C GLU A 98 6.43 -15.17 -10.47
N ARG A 99 6.60 -15.62 -11.73
CA ARG A 99 5.66 -16.47 -12.47
C ARG A 99 5.75 -17.93 -12.01
N ILE A 100 5.30 -18.19 -10.78
CA ILE A 100 5.39 -19.52 -10.15
C ILE A 100 4.18 -20.39 -10.52
N PHE A 101 2.98 -19.80 -10.52
CA PHE A 101 1.73 -20.49 -10.79
C PHE A 101 1.39 -20.42 -12.28
N THR A 102 1.09 -21.56 -12.89
CA THR A 102 0.73 -21.70 -14.32
C THR A 102 -0.35 -22.78 -14.48
N PRO A 103 -1.23 -22.70 -15.50
CA PRO A 103 -1.26 -21.73 -16.60
C PRO A 103 -1.70 -20.34 -16.12
N VAL A 104 -1.30 -19.30 -16.86
CA VAL A 104 -1.67 -17.90 -16.61
C VAL A 104 -2.63 -17.36 -17.67
N ILE A 105 -3.19 -16.18 -17.42
CA ILE A 105 -4.03 -15.46 -18.38
C ILE A 105 -3.27 -15.08 -19.65
N ASN A 106 -3.92 -15.25 -20.80
CA ASN A 106 -3.33 -14.99 -22.12
C ASN A 106 -4.20 -14.09 -23.02
N SER A 107 -5.32 -13.60 -22.48
CA SER A 107 -6.31 -12.78 -23.18
C SER A 107 -6.94 -11.79 -22.21
N LYS A 108 -7.13 -10.53 -22.62
CA LYS A 108 -7.87 -9.55 -21.82
C LYS A 108 -9.39 -9.82 -21.78
N TYR A 109 -9.89 -10.77 -22.57
CA TYR A 109 -11.30 -11.14 -22.59
C TYR A 109 -11.60 -12.21 -21.52
N ILE A 110 -12.03 -11.76 -20.34
CA ILE A 110 -12.27 -12.60 -19.15
C ILE A 110 -13.08 -13.88 -19.45
N PRO A 111 -14.18 -13.85 -20.24
CA PRO A 111 -14.97 -15.07 -20.50
C PRO A 111 -14.22 -16.17 -21.27
N SER A 112 -13.06 -15.86 -21.90
CA SER A 112 -12.21 -16.87 -22.56
C SER A 112 -11.19 -17.51 -21.63
N LEU A 113 -11.05 -17.03 -20.40
CA LEU A 113 -10.06 -17.50 -19.43
C LEU A 113 -10.66 -18.55 -18.52
N SER A 114 -9.86 -19.55 -18.12
CA SER A 114 -10.26 -20.44 -17.04
C SER A 114 -10.13 -19.74 -15.68
N LEU A 115 -10.90 -20.21 -14.70
CA LEU A 115 -10.78 -19.76 -13.31
C LEU A 115 -9.35 -19.95 -12.78
N GLU A 116 -8.73 -21.09 -13.09
CA GLU A 116 -7.34 -21.39 -12.72
C GLU A 116 -6.35 -20.38 -13.30
N GLN A 117 -6.50 -19.99 -14.58
CA GLN A 117 -5.63 -18.98 -15.19
C GLN A 117 -5.72 -17.63 -14.46
N MET A 118 -6.94 -17.22 -14.10
CA MET A 118 -7.20 -15.96 -13.39
C MET A 118 -6.58 -15.98 -11.99
N ILE A 119 -6.80 -17.04 -11.23
CA ILE A 119 -6.25 -17.22 -9.88
C ILE A 119 -4.72 -17.25 -9.93
N ASN A 120 -4.13 -18.08 -10.80
CA ASN A 120 -2.67 -18.19 -10.91
C ASN A 120 -2.00 -16.87 -11.29
N ALA A 121 -2.61 -16.12 -12.23
CA ALA A 121 -2.07 -14.81 -12.63
C ALA A 121 -2.16 -13.79 -11.49
N TYR A 122 -3.24 -13.81 -10.70
CA TYR A 122 -3.37 -12.98 -9.51
C TYR A 122 -2.38 -13.41 -8.40
N ASP A 123 -2.24 -14.70 -8.12
CA ASP A 123 -1.32 -15.21 -7.09
C ASP A 123 0.14 -14.86 -7.39
N ASN A 124 0.54 -14.84 -8.67
CA ASN A 124 1.86 -14.36 -9.06
C ASN A 124 2.09 -12.86 -8.76
N THR A 125 1.04 -12.03 -8.73
CA THR A 125 1.16 -10.63 -8.26
C THR A 125 1.42 -10.57 -6.75
N LEU A 126 0.92 -11.55 -5.99
CA LEU A 126 1.18 -11.66 -4.55
C LEU A 126 2.60 -12.14 -4.26
N VAL A 127 3.15 -13.05 -5.08
CA VAL A 127 4.58 -13.43 -5.00
C VAL A 127 5.46 -12.19 -5.22
N TYR A 128 5.11 -11.34 -6.18
CA TYR A 128 5.79 -10.08 -6.40
C TYR A 128 5.67 -9.09 -5.22
N LEU A 129 4.46 -8.95 -4.67
CA LEU A 129 4.22 -8.12 -3.49
C LEU A 129 5.05 -8.59 -2.28
N ASP A 130 5.10 -9.90 -2.02
CA ASP A 130 5.89 -10.49 -0.93
C ASP A 130 7.37 -10.12 -1.06
N GLY A 131 7.96 -10.31 -2.24
CA GLY A 131 9.33 -9.92 -2.52
C GLY A 131 9.59 -8.41 -2.39
N PHE A 132 8.64 -7.57 -2.79
CA PHE A 132 8.72 -6.12 -2.61
C PHE A 132 8.73 -5.73 -1.13
N LEU A 133 7.81 -6.28 -0.33
CA LEU A 133 7.72 -6.00 1.11
C LEU A 133 8.96 -6.51 1.85
N ALA A 134 9.46 -7.70 1.50
CA ALA A 134 10.70 -8.24 2.05
C ALA A 134 11.89 -7.30 1.80
N LEU A 135 12.06 -6.83 0.56
CA LEU A 135 13.14 -5.89 0.22
C LEU A 135 13.00 -4.53 0.93
N LEU A 136 11.76 -4.06 1.15
CA LEU A 136 11.48 -2.86 1.92
C LEU A 136 11.87 -3.03 3.39
N ILE A 137 11.50 -4.14 4.01
CA ILE A 137 11.89 -4.50 5.38
C ILE A 137 13.41 -4.58 5.51
N GLU A 138 14.08 -5.33 4.63
CA GLU A 138 15.53 -5.45 4.61
C GLU A 138 16.22 -4.09 4.50
N THR A 139 15.67 -3.20 3.66
CA THR A 139 16.19 -1.83 3.50
C THR A 139 16.04 -1.03 4.80
N LEU A 140 14.89 -1.12 5.46
CA LEU A 140 14.64 -0.43 6.74
C LEU A 140 15.54 -0.96 7.86
N GLU A 141 15.75 -2.27 7.95
CA GLU A 141 16.63 -2.90 8.95
C GLU A 141 18.07 -2.38 8.85
N GLN A 142 18.56 -2.09 7.64
CA GLN A 142 19.90 -1.54 7.42
C GLN A 142 20.07 -0.11 7.95
N THR A 143 18.99 0.66 8.09
CA THR A 143 19.05 2.06 8.56
C THR A 143 19.38 2.19 10.04
N LYS A 144 19.08 1.16 10.86
CA LYS A 144 19.17 1.21 12.34
C LYS A 144 18.36 2.36 12.96
N ILE A 145 17.29 2.79 12.29
CA ILE A 145 16.34 3.78 12.79
C ILE A 145 15.09 3.02 13.30
N PRO A 146 14.49 3.42 14.44
CA PRO A 146 13.18 2.92 14.85
C PRO A 146 12.17 3.14 13.71
N SER A 147 11.69 2.06 13.12
CA SER A 147 10.94 2.08 11.87
C SER A 147 9.73 1.17 11.98
N VAL A 148 8.65 1.59 11.33
CA VAL A 148 7.45 0.77 11.16
C VAL A 148 7.10 0.76 9.68
N MET A 149 6.88 -0.42 9.13
CA MET A 149 6.33 -0.60 7.79
C MET A 149 4.88 -1.03 7.94
N ILE A 150 3.99 -0.33 7.23
CA ILE A 150 2.57 -0.65 7.18
C ILE A 150 2.22 -0.88 5.72
N TYR A 151 1.64 -2.04 5.42
CA TYR A 151 1.04 -2.32 4.12
C TYR A 151 -0.46 -2.45 4.29
N ILE A 152 -1.21 -1.77 3.43
CA ILE A 152 -2.66 -1.89 3.33
C ILE A 152 -3.05 -1.88 1.86
N SER A 153 -3.91 -2.83 1.46
CA SER A 153 -4.59 -2.77 0.17
C SER A 153 -5.79 -1.82 0.26
N ASP A 154 -6.03 -1.03 -0.78
CA ASP A 154 -7.18 -0.12 -0.85
C ASP A 154 -8.51 -0.87 -0.92
N HIS A 155 -8.52 -2.03 -1.59
CA HIS A 155 -9.61 -3.00 -1.60
C HIS A 155 -9.10 -4.42 -1.88
N GLY A 156 -10.00 -5.41 -1.84
CA GLY A 156 -9.74 -6.77 -2.35
C GLY A 156 -10.19 -6.94 -3.81
N GLU A 157 -10.07 -8.14 -4.36
CA GLU A 157 -10.42 -8.43 -5.75
C GLU A 157 -11.37 -9.64 -5.81
N GLN A 158 -12.35 -9.64 -6.73
CA GLN A 158 -13.16 -10.82 -7.02
C GLN A 158 -12.55 -11.58 -8.20
N LEU A 159 -12.43 -12.90 -8.06
CA LEU A 159 -11.77 -13.78 -9.03
C LEU A 159 -12.71 -14.85 -9.57
N GLY A 160 -14.01 -14.57 -9.61
CA GLY A 160 -15.04 -15.44 -10.20
C GLY A 160 -16.11 -15.89 -9.21
N GLU A 161 -16.01 -15.51 -7.93
CA GLU A 161 -17.04 -15.80 -6.93
C GLU A 161 -18.39 -15.24 -7.38
N ASP A 162 -19.43 -16.07 -7.35
CA ASP A 162 -20.78 -15.75 -7.84
C ASP A 162 -20.82 -15.23 -9.30
N GLY A 163 -19.84 -15.60 -10.12
CA GLY A 163 -19.70 -15.11 -11.50
C GLY A 163 -19.24 -13.66 -11.61
N LYS A 164 -18.75 -13.06 -10.52
CA LYS A 164 -18.23 -11.69 -10.48
C LYS A 164 -16.72 -11.68 -10.58
N TRP A 165 -16.20 -10.69 -11.28
CA TRP A 165 -14.78 -10.51 -11.56
C TRP A 165 -14.38 -9.07 -11.31
N LEU A 166 -13.10 -8.88 -10.98
CA LEU A 166 -12.50 -7.58 -10.67
C LEU A 166 -13.11 -6.96 -9.41
N HIS A 167 -13.09 -5.64 -9.31
CA HIS A 167 -13.63 -4.87 -8.20
C HIS A 167 -14.73 -3.90 -8.68
N ALA A 168 -15.17 -3.00 -7.79
CA ALA A 168 -16.30 -2.06 -8.00
C ALA A 168 -17.69 -2.70 -8.07
N GLN A 169 -17.83 -3.97 -7.65
CA GLN A 169 -19.09 -4.68 -7.49
C GLN A 169 -19.28 -5.14 -6.04
N ALA A 170 -20.53 -5.40 -5.66
CA ALA A 170 -20.82 -5.90 -4.31
C ALA A 170 -20.32 -7.35 -4.17
N GLY A 171 -19.38 -7.58 -3.27
CA GLY A 171 -18.91 -8.90 -2.87
C GLY A 171 -17.98 -8.83 -1.66
N ASP A 172 -17.92 -9.91 -0.90
CA ASP A 172 -17.14 -9.97 0.34
C ASP A 172 -15.63 -9.99 0.06
N ALA A 173 -15.20 -10.65 -1.01
CA ALA A 173 -13.79 -10.68 -1.43
C ALA A 173 -13.22 -9.28 -1.69
N ALA A 174 -14.01 -8.37 -2.27
CA ALA A 174 -13.60 -6.99 -2.52
C ALA A 174 -13.49 -6.12 -1.24
N LYS A 175 -14.06 -6.57 -0.12
CA LYS A 175 -14.16 -5.81 1.14
C LYS A 175 -13.26 -6.35 2.26
N ASN A 176 -12.37 -7.29 1.94
CA ASN A 176 -11.46 -7.90 2.90
C ASN A 176 -9.99 -7.68 2.47
N PRO A 177 -9.51 -6.42 2.42
CA PRO A 177 -8.12 -6.13 2.05
C PRO A 177 -7.15 -6.62 3.12
N ALA A 178 -5.92 -6.94 2.70
CA ALA A 178 -4.83 -7.25 3.61
C ALA A 178 -4.37 -5.97 4.34
N TYR A 179 -4.08 -6.12 5.64
CA TYR A 179 -3.48 -5.08 6.48
C TYR A 179 -2.36 -5.71 7.32
N LEU A 180 -1.12 -5.29 7.06
CA LEU A 180 0.10 -5.87 7.61
C LEU A 180 0.93 -4.77 8.27
N MET A 181 1.52 -5.09 9.42
CA MET A 181 2.45 -4.21 10.11
C MET A 181 3.72 -4.99 10.45
N TRP A 182 4.86 -4.35 10.20
CA TRP A 182 6.16 -4.80 10.67
C TRP A 182 6.81 -3.69 11.49
N PHE A 183 7.39 -4.05 12.63
CA PHE A 183 8.04 -3.14 13.55
C PHE A 183 9.52 -3.50 13.65
N SER A 184 10.42 -2.54 13.46
CA SER A 184 11.86 -2.78 13.62
C SER A 184 12.19 -3.13 15.08
N GLN A 185 13.27 -3.87 15.31
CA GLN A 185 13.67 -4.25 16.67
C GLN A 185 13.92 -3.04 17.58
N ASP A 186 14.45 -1.94 17.02
CA ASP A 186 14.63 -0.69 17.76
C ASP A 186 13.29 -0.06 18.16
N TYR A 187 12.29 -0.08 17.27
CA TYR A 187 10.95 0.41 17.59
C TYR A 187 10.30 -0.45 18.68
N GLN A 188 10.36 -1.78 18.57
CA GLN A 188 9.80 -2.69 19.57
C GLN A 188 10.41 -2.48 20.96
N ARG A 189 11.71 -2.21 21.05
CA ARG A 189 12.38 -1.90 22.33
C ARG A 189 11.93 -0.58 22.95
N GLN A 190 11.59 0.41 22.12
CA GLN A 190 11.19 1.75 22.56
C GLN A 190 9.68 1.86 22.87
N HIS A 191 8.87 1.01 22.25
CA HIS A 191 7.40 1.04 22.32
C HIS A 191 6.79 -0.35 22.57
N PRO A 192 7.18 -1.07 23.65
CA PRO A 192 6.66 -2.40 23.93
C PRO A 192 5.13 -2.43 24.13
N GLU A 193 4.54 -1.36 24.64
CA GLU A 193 3.08 -1.20 24.83
C GLU A 193 2.32 -1.17 23.50
N THR A 194 2.92 -0.60 22.46
CA THR A 194 2.32 -0.58 21.11
C THR A 194 2.30 -1.99 20.53
N LEU A 195 3.37 -2.77 20.73
CA LEU A 195 3.43 -4.15 20.27
C LEU A 195 2.43 -5.06 21.01
N GLU A 196 2.27 -4.88 22.33
CA GLU A 196 1.27 -5.60 23.11
C GLU A 196 -0.15 -5.30 22.60
N TYR A 197 -0.47 -4.03 22.37
CA TYR A 197 -1.76 -3.62 21.80
C TYR A 197 -2.04 -4.31 20.46
N TYR A 198 -1.10 -4.26 19.51
CA TYR A 198 -1.31 -4.86 18.18
C TYR A 198 -1.36 -6.40 18.22
N THR A 199 -0.64 -7.04 19.15
CA THR A 199 -0.71 -8.50 19.36
C THR A 199 -2.11 -8.97 19.77
N GLU A 200 -2.84 -8.15 20.54
CA GLU A 200 -4.25 -8.43 20.86
C GLU A 200 -5.21 -7.95 19.76
N ALA A 201 -4.94 -6.81 19.13
CA ALA A 201 -5.81 -6.23 18.11
C ALA A 201 -5.97 -7.15 16.88
N VAL A 202 -4.93 -7.88 16.47
CA VAL A 202 -4.98 -8.82 15.33
C VAL A 202 -5.94 -9.99 15.55
N LYS A 203 -6.33 -10.28 16.79
CA LYS A 203 -7.30 -11.34 17.11
C LYS A 203 -8.75 -10.90 16.89
N GLN A 204 -8.98 -9.62 16.61
CA GLN A 204 -10.30 -9.03 16.49
C GLN A 204 -10.59 -8.64 15.03
N LYS A 205 -11.86 -8.76 14.62
CA LYS A 205 -12.31 -8.20 13.35
C LYS A 205 -12.28 -6.68 13.40
N SER A 206 -11.90 -6.04 12.31
CA SER A 206 -11.86 -4.59 12.21
C SER A 206 -12.16 -4.10 10.80
N THR A 207 -12.32 -2.79 10.66
CA THR A 207 -12.52 -2.10 9.37
C THR A 207 -11.36 -1.17 9.12
N THR A 208 -11.22 -0.68 7.88
CA THR A 208 -10.19 0.28 7.50
C THR A 208 -10.35 1.64 8.19
N ASP A 209 -11.47 1.91 8.87
CA ASP A 209 -11.67 3.13 9.67
C ASP A 209 -10.63 3.26 10.80
N ARG A 210 -10.07 2.12 11.27
CA ARG A 210 -9.02 2.09 12.28
C ARG A 210 -7.70 2.71 11.82
N VAL A 211 -7.44 2.72 10.51
CA VAL A 211 -6.12 3.02 9.96
C VAL A 211 -5.66 4.42 10.36
N PHE A 212 -6.57 5.41 10.34
CA PHE A 212 -6.24 6.75 10.79
C PHE A 212 -5.76 6.78 12.25
N TYR A 213 -6.43 6.04 13.14
CA TYR A 213 -6.09 5.97 14.55
C TYR A 213 -4.81 5.19 14.81
N ASP A 214 -4.58 4.09 14.06
CA ASP A 214 -3.35 3.31 14.13
C ASP A 214 -2.14 4.17 13.72
N LEU A 215 -2.28 4.94 12.64
CA LEU A 215 -1.25 5.86 12.16
C LEU A 215 -0.90 6.93 13.21
N LEU A 216 -1.89 7.46 13.92
CA LEU A 216 -1.64 8.39 15.03
C LEU A 216 -0.91 7.70 16.20
N LEU A 217 -1.41 6.54 16.63
CA LEU A 217 -0.83 5.78 17.74
C LEU A 217 0.63 5.42 17.47
N ILE A 218 0.92 4.85 16.30
CA ILE A 218 2.26 4.40 15.88
C ILE A 218 3.23 5.58 15.79
N SER A 219 2.75 6.75 15.33
CA SER A 219 3.58 7.95 15.25
C SER A 219 3.86 8.62 16.61
N GLY A 220 3.24 8.14 17.69
CA GLY A 220 3.37 8.71 19.03
C GLY A 220 2.76 10.10 19.17
N LEU A 221 1.96 10.56 18.20
CA LEU A 221 1.26 11.84 18.28
C LEU A 221 0.11 11.74 19.27
N LYS A 222 0.20 12.53 20.33
CA LYS A 222 -0.88 12.67 21.32
C LYS A 222 -1.72 13.88 20.96
N TYR A 223 -3.03 13.67 20.83
CA TYR A 223 -3.97 14.77 20.81
C TYR A 223 -4.06 15.34 22.23
N LEU A 224 -3.55 16.56 22.43
CA LEU A 224 -3.82 17.34 23.63
C LEU A 224 -5.02 18.24 23.33
N PRO A 225 -6.21 17.94 23.86
CA PRO A 225 -7.30 18.91 23.80
C PRO A 225 -6.86 20.17 24.56
N ASN A 226 -6.95 21.32 23.89
CA ASN A 226 -6.86 22.63 24.54
C ASN A 226 -8.07 22.85 25.46
#